data_AF-A0A0C9SMZ8-F1
#
_entry.id   AF-A0A0C9SMZ8-F1
#
_cell.length_a   1.000
_cell.length_b   1.000
_cell.length_c   1.000
_cell.angle_alpha   90.00
_cell.angle_beta   90.00
_cell.angle_gamma   90.00
#
_symmetry.space_group_name_H-M   'P 1'
#
loop_
_entity.id
_entity.type
_entity.pdbx_description
1 polymer ?
#
loop_
_entity_poly.entity_id
_entity_poly.type
_entity_poly.pdbx_seq_one_letter_code
_entity_poly.pdbx_strand_id
1 'polypeptide(L)'
;MSCPPSSESSPTFAYDLWLSRLPNLTTLTIAHYRVGGRNKGISMAGMLRALQALPYLAHLAIKNVDFDDESPSHLYTLSPHLWRLEFDDLANGMHLFFGAVALQEGIETLDIGRCNVADVDWENVSCTELTLEKIDGRYDLGQILRNSNISALYICDCPSFDDNLVYSLMGSTAPSPRAVSATFLRVLHVTQCDNFSVGALKEMCEWRARCAWEEAPWQSVNDIASTVFEVCTPITSVQIYDKDLTFEDEEWLDSYNSRFFRS
;
A
#
# COMPACT_ATOMS: atom_id res chain seq x y z
N MET A 1 42.29 12.41 -40.11
CA MET A 1 41.20 12.96 -39.30
C MET A 1 40.38 11.78 -38.80
N SER A 2 40.58 11.42 -37.55
CA SER A 2 40.01 10.24 -36.91
C SER A 2 38.68 10.64 -36.28
N CYS A 3 37.59 9.99 -36.67
CA CYS A 3 36.32 10.11 -35.96
C CYS A 3 36.49 9.62 -34.51
N PRO A 4 35.90 10.29 -33.51
CA PRO A 4 35.92 9.78 -32.15
C PRO A 4 34.97 8.57 -32.06
N PRO A 5 35.26 7.59 -31.18
CA PRO A 5 34.36 6.47 -30.95
C PRO A 5 33.08 6.98 -30.26
N SER A 6 31.94 6.61 -30.84
CA SER A 6 30.61 6.76 -30.26
C SER A 6 30.45 5.83 -29.06
N SER A 7 30.95 6.24 -27.89
CA SER A 7 30.55 5.63 -26.62
C SER A 7 29.23 6.26 -26.17
N GLU A 8 28.14 5.83 -26.79
CA GLU A 8 26.80 6.07 -26.25
C GLU A 8 26.57 5.14 -25.06
N SER A 9 27.14 5.50 -23.91
CA SER A 9 26.65 4.98 -22.63
C SER A 9 25.21 5.43 -22.48
N SER A 10 24.28 4.47 -22.49
CA SER A 10 22.87 4.74 -22.19
C SER A 10 22.79 5.48 -20.85
N PRO A 11 21.94 6.52 -20.71
CA PRO A 11 21.81 7.26 -19.46
C PRO A 11 21.39 6.26 -18.38
N THR A 12 22.31 6.01 -17.46
CA THR A 12 22.10 5.18 -16.29
C THR A 12 21.92 6.14 -15.13
N PHE A 13 20.89 5.91 -14.32
CA PHE A 13 20.59 6.69 -13.12
C PHE A 13 21.81 6.81 -12.16
N ALA A 14 22.76 5.86 -12.28
CA ALA A 14 23.96 5.75 -11.47
C ALA A 14 25.16 6.63 -11.91
N TYR A 15 25.28 7.04 -13.18
CA TYR A 15 26.50 7.74 -13.64
C TYR A 15 26.45 9.26 -13.41
N ASP A 16 25.25 9.83 -13.30
CA ASP A 16 25.08 11.20 -12.84
C ASP A 16 24.51 11.14 -11.42
N LEU A 17 25.39 11.18 -10.42
CA LEU A 17 25.07 11.49 -9.01
C LEU A 17 24.51 12.92 -8.85
N TRP A 18 23.81 13.46 -9.84
CA TRP A 18 23.21 14.79 -9.79
C TRP A 18 22.22 14.90 -8.62
N LEU A 19 21.56 13.79 -8.26
CA LEU A 19 20.73 13.72 -7.06
C LEU A 19 21.51 14.00 -5.78
N SER A 20 22.79 13.61 -5.69
CA SER A 20 23.63 13.95 -4.54
C SER A 20 23.94 15.45 -4.43
N ARG A 21 23.65 16.24 -5.49
CA ARG A 21 23.73 17.70 -5.48
C ARG A 21 22.45 18.36 -4.99
N LEU A 22 21.41 17.59 -4.70
CA LEU A 22 20.14 18.05 -4.14
C LEU A 22 19.97 17.51 -2.71
N PRO A 23 20.85 17.88 -1.76
CA PRO A 23 20.86 17.27 -0.44
C PRO A 23 19.57 17.50 0.34
N ASN A 24 18.84 18.59 0.07
CA ASN A 24 17.59 18.96 0.74
C ASN A 24 16.33 18.47 0.00
N LEU A 25 16.46 17.55 -0.97
CA LEU A 25 15.32 17.04 -1.72
C LEU A 25 14.45 16.16 -0.80
N THR A 26 13.21 16.58 -0.58
CA THR A 26 12.24 15.87 0.26
C THR A 26 11.22 15.07 -0.53
N THR A 27 11.03 15.37 -1.82
CA THR A 27 10.07 14.69 -2.68
C THR A 27 10.71 14.39 -4.01
N LEU A 28 10.62 13.14 -4.44
CA LEU A 28 11.12 12.70 -5.74
C LEU A 28 10.04 11.85 -6.43
N THR A 29 9.74 12.22 -7.67
CA THR A 29 8.91 11.41 -8.57
C THR A 29 9.76 10.98 -9.76
N ILE A 30 9.82 9.68 -10.01
CA ILE A 30 10.46 9.07 -11.16
C ILE A 30 9.33 8.50 -12.02
N ALA A 31 9.10 9.08 -13.21
CA ALA A 31 7.95 8.71 -14.02
C ALA A 31 8.27 8.59 -15.51
N HIS A 32 7.53 7.70 -16.19
CA HIS A 32 7.50 7.54 -17.65
C HIS A 32 8.89 7.34 -18.30
N TYR A 33 9.75 6.61 -17.60
CA TYR A 33 11.11 6.37 -18.07
C TYR A 33 11.23 4.99 -18.68
N ARG A 34 11.52 4.95 -19.99
CA ARG A 34 11.72 3.74 -20.77
C ARG A 34 13.03 3.86 -21.55
N VAL A 35 13.99 2.97 -21.35
CA VAL A 35 15.21 2.98 -22.18
C VAL A 35 14.92 2.21 -23.46
N GLY A 36 15.16 2.83 -24.62
CA GLY A 36 14.77 2.30 -25.95
C GLY A 36 15.52 1.07 -26.46
N GLY A 37 15.83 0.07 -25.64
CA GLY A 37 16.53 -1.15 -26.04
C GLY A 37 15.90 -2.43 -25.48
N ARG A 38 16.04 -3.55 -26.21
CA ARG A 38 15.33 -4.83 -25.97
C ARG A 38 15.54 -5.47 -24.59
N ASN A 39 16.54 -5.05 -23.81
CA ASN A 39 16.86 -5.52 -22.44
C ASN A 39 17.31 -4.34 -21.53
N LYS A 40 16.76 -3.14 -21.70
CA LYS A 40 17.24 -1.93 -21.01
C LYS A 40 16.12 -1.34 -20.15
N GLY A 41 15.85 -1.90 -18.99
CA GLY A 41 15.16 -1.15 -17.95
C GLY A 41 16.12 -0.19 -17.24
N ILE A 42 15.61 0.64 -16.32
CA ILE A 42 16.44 1.32 -15.34
C ILE A 42 17.04 0.28 -14.41
N SER A 43 18.33 0.40 -14.11
CA SER A 43 18.93 -0.38 -13.03
C SER A 43 18.31 -0.07 -11.69
N MET A 44 17.59 -1.03 -11.11
CA MET A 44 17.01 -0.93 -9.76
C MET A 44 18.12 -0.62 -8.75
N ALA A 45 19.24 -1.34 -8.80
CA ALA A 45 20.41 -1.11 -7.96
C ALA A 45 20.98 0.32 -8.14
N GLY A 46 21.07 0.79 -9.39
CA GLY A 46 21.54 2.15 -9.69
C GLY A 46 20.61 3.22 -9.12
N MET A 47 19.30 3.04 -9.25
CA MET A 47 18.29 3.92 -8.67
C MET A 47 18.36 3.94 -7.15
N LEU A 48 18.35 2.76 -6.51
CA LEU A 48 18.42 2.64 -5.05
C LEU A 48 19.68 3.31 -4.50
N ARG A 49 20.85 3.11 -5.13
CA ARG A 49 22.10 3.81 -4.74
C ARG A 49 21.96 5.32 -4.79
N ALA A 50 21.27 5.86 -5.80
CA ALA A 50 21.04 7.30 -5.90
C ALA A 50 20.05 7.79 -4.83
N LEU A 51 19.02 7.01 -4.51
CA LEU A 51 18.06 7.32 -3.45
C LEU A 51 18.72 7.34 -2.06
N GLN A 52 19.69 6.45 -1.80
CA GLN A 52 20.46 6.47 -0.55
C GLN A 52 21.25 7.78 -0.34
N ALA A 53 21.57 8.50 -1.41
CA ALA A 53 22.27 9.78 -1.33
C ALA A 53 21.36 10.96 -0.96
N LEU A 54 20.07 10.72 -0.72
CA LEU A 54 19.06 11.73 -0.40
C LEU A 54 18.64 11.60 1.07
N PRO A 55 19.36 12.23 2.02
CA PRO A 55 19.15 11.99 3.45
C PRO A 55 17.80 12.49 3.97
N TYR A 56 17.17 13.46 3.29
CA TYR A 56 15.88 14.05 3.70
C TYR A 56 14.70 13.64 2.83
N LEU A 57 14.85 12.61 1.97
CA LEU A 57 13.77 12.16 1.13
C LEU A 57 12.61 11.63 1.98
N ALA A 58 11.48 12.31 1.91
CA ALA A 58 10.29 12.03 2.69
C ALA A 58 9.18 11.35 1.88
N HIS A 59 9.13 11.63 0.58
CA HIS A 59 8.17 11.05 -0.35
C HIS A 59 8.87 10.60 -1.64
N LEU A 60 8.69 9.32 -1.98
CA LEU A 60 9.14 8.74 -3.23
C LEU A 60 7.94 8.20 -4.03
N ALA A 61 7.84 8.62 -5.29
CA ALA A 61 6.88 8.07 -6.24
C ALA A 61 7.57 7.50 -7.47
N ILE A 62 7.21 6.28 -7.87
CA ILE A 62 7.76 5.58 -9.05
C ILE A 62 6.59 5.15 -9.94
N LYS A 63 6.49 5.73 -11.14
CA LYS A 63 5.30 5.61 -12.00
C LYS A 63 5.64 5.24 -13.44
N ASN A 64 5.13 4.13 -13.98
CA ASN A 64 5.35 3.72 -15.37
C ASN A 64 6.84 3.73 -15.73
N VAL A 65 7.62 3.00 -14.93
CA VAL A 65 9.06 2.83 -15.09
C VAL A 65 9.34 1.36 -15.34
N ASP A 66 10.07 1.06 -16.41
CA ASP A 66 10.55 -0.28 -16.69
C ASP A 66 11.91 -0.48 -16.02
N PHE A 67 11.99 -1.40 -15.05
CA PHE A 67 13.25 -1.80 -14.42
C PHE A 67 13.91 -2.94 -15.17
N ASP A 68 15.24 -3.05 -15.06
CA ASP A 68 15.91 -4.28 -15.46
C ASP A 68 15.55 -5.42 -14.49
N ASP A 69 15.64 -6.66 -14.97
CA ASP A 69 15.37 -7.84 -14.15
C ASP A 69 16.56 -8.21 -13.25
N GLU A 70 17.60 -7.36 -13.20
CA GLU A 70 18.78 -7.60 -12.37
C GLU A 70 18.45 -7.31 -10.89
N SER A 71 18.36 -8.38 -10.10
CA SER A 71 18.16 -8.26 -8.67
C SER A 71 19.32 -7.50 -8.01
N PRO A 72 19.03 -6.48 -7.17
CA PRO A 72 20.09 -5.79 -6.45
C PRO A 72 20.86 -6.76 -5.53
N SER A 73 22.19 -6.65 -5.52
CA SER A 73 23.07 -7.62 -4.84
C SER A 73 23.24 -7.40 -3.32
N HIS A 74 22.64 -6.34 -2.79
CA HIS A 74 22.76 -5.93 -1.39
C HIS A 74 21.50 -5.20 -0.96
N LEU A 75 21.31 -5.10 0.36
CA LEU A 75 20.23 -4.31 0.95
C LEU A 75 20.61 -2.82 0.96
N TYR A 76 19.63 -1.99 0.63
CA TYR A 76 19.72 -0.54 0.60
C TYR A 76 18.89 0.02 1.74
N THR A 77 19.51 0.89 2.53
CA THR A 77 18.83 1.69 3.55
C THR A 77 18.51 3.05 2.96
N LEU A 78 17.22 3.40 2.87
CA LEU A 78 16.76 4.71 2.40
C LEU A 78 16.71 5.72 3.54
N SER A 79 16.28 6.95 3.24
CA SER A 79 16.14 8.02 4.23
C SER A 79 15.28 7.57 5.42
N PRO A 80 15.67 7.87 6.67
CA PRO A 80 14.82 7.64 7.84
C PRO A 80 13.57 8.53 7.86
N HIS A 81 13.51 9.57 7.03
CA HIS A 81 12.37 10.47 6.93
C HIS A 81 11.32 10.02 5.91
N LEU A 82 11.56 8.91 5.21
CA LEU A 82 10.69 8.39 4.17
C LEU A 82 9.40 7.85 4.78
N TRP A 83 8.33 8.65 4.73
CA TRP A 83 7.01 8.30 5.27
C TRP A 83 6.00 7.95 4.18
N ARG A 84 6.27 8.31 2.91
CA ARG A 84 5.36 8.04 1.79
C ARG A 84 6.03 7.34 0.61
N LEU A 85 5.39 6.29 0.14
CA LEU A 85 5.74 5.56 -1.08
C LEU A 85 4.55 5.48 -2.03
N GLU A 86 4.76 5.80 -3.30
CA GLU A 86 3.77 5.60 -4.36
C GLU A 86 4.36 4.77 -5.50
N PHE A 87 3.66 3.70 -5.88
CA PHE A 87 3.98 2.87 -7.03
C PHE A 87 2.79 2.85 -7.97
N ASP A 88 3.01 3.18 -9.24
CA ASP A 88 1.95 3.17 -10.24
C ASP A 88 2.41 2.59 -11.58
N ASP A 89 1.58 1.76 -12.21
CA ASP A 89 1.82 1.21 -13.55
C ASP A 89 3.20 0.51 -13.67
N LEU A 90 3.58 -0.26 -12.65
CA LEU A 90 4.82 -1.04 -12.63
C LEU A 90 4.55 -2.50 -13.00
N ALA A 91 4.91 -2.87 -14.23
CA ALA A 91 4.78 -4.23 -14.71
C ALA A 91 5.68 -5.22 -13.94
N ASN A 92 6.87 -4.75 -13.56
CA ASN A 92 7.86 -5.44 -12.73
C ASN A 92 8.55 -4.40 -11.82
N GLY A 93 9.19 -4.85 -10.75
CA GLY A 93 10.06 -3.99 -9.93
C GLY A 93 9.58 -3.77 -8.50
N MET A 94 8.31 -3.98 -8.16
CA MET A 94 7.88 -3.93 -6.76
C MET A 94 8.58 -4.99 -5.90
N HIS A 95 8.61 -6.25 -6.37
CA HIS A 95 9.31 -7.32 -5.68
C HIS A 95 10.83 -7.06 -5.58
N LEU A 96 11.43 -6.46 -6.62
CA LEU A 96 12.84 -6.07 -6.60
C LEU A 96 13.10 -4.94 -5.61
N PHE A 97 12.21 -3.97 -5.53
CA PHE A 97 12.32 -2.84 -4.61
C PHE A 97 12.22 -3.33 -3.16
N PHE A 98 11.14 -4.02 -2.80
CA PHE A 98 10.95 -4.49 -1.42
C PHE A 98 11.93 -5.61 -1.03
N GLY A 99 12.40 -6.42 -1.99
CA GLY A 99 13.45 -7.41 -1.74
C GLY A 99 14.84 -6.80 -1.51
N ALA A 100 15.06 -5.54 -1.91
CA ALA A 100 16.35 -4.87 -1.81
C ALA A 100 16.37 -3.71 -0.83
N VAL A 101 15.23 -3.26 -0.30
CA VAL A 101 15.15 -2.09 0.57
C VAL A 101 14.87 -2.50 2.01
N ALA A 102 15.74 -2.08 2.92
CA ALA A 102 15.49 -2.12 4.34
C ALA A 102 14.86 -0.79 4.78
N LEU A 103 13.56 -0.80 5.03
CA LEU A 103 12.82 0.34 5.57
C LEU A 103 13.10 0.41 7.09
N GLN A 104 13.64 1.55 7.56
CA GLN A 104 14.06 1.71 8.96
C GLN A 104 12.89 1.86 9.92
N GLU A 105 11.81 2.49 9.44
CA GLU A 105 10.56 2.70 10.15
C GLU A 105 9.39 2.27 9.25
N GLY A 106 8.21 2.06 9.85
CA GLY A 106 6.99 1.80 9.09
C GLY A 106 6.65 3.00 8.21
N ILE A 107 6.23 2.74 6.98
CA ILE A 107 5.76 3.79 6.06
C ILE A 107 4.42 4.32 6.59
N GLU A 108 4.20 5.63 6.60
CA GLU A 108 2.88 6.15 6.96
C GLU A 108 1.89 5.86 5.83
N THR A 109 2.21 6.22 4.59
CA THR A 109 1.32 6.05 3.43
C THR A 109 1.99 5.24 2.31
N LEU A 110 1.35 4.15 1.90
CA LEU A 110 1.73 3.33 0.75
C LEU A 110 0.61 3.30 -0.28
N ASP A 111 0.86 3.87 -1.45
CA ASP A 111 -0.08 3.89 -2.57
C ASP A 111 0.40 2.94 -3.68
N ILE A 112 -0.44 1.99 -4.10
CA ILE A 112 -0.12 1.00 -5.14
C ILE A 112 -1.24 1.00 -6.18
N GLY A 113 -0.92 1.41 -7.41
CA GLY A 113 -1.85 1.48 -8.54
C GLY A 113 -1.39 0.66 -9.75
N ARG A 114 -2.25 -0.16 -10.34
CA ARG A 114 -1.96 -0.86 -11.62
C ARG A 114 -0.61 -1.61 -11.65
N CYS A 115 -0.15 -2.10 -10.51
CA CYS A 115 1.16 -2.74 -10.37
C CYS A 115 1.05 -4.27 -10.36
N ASN A 116 2.14 -4.93 -10.74
CA ASN A 116 2.33 -6.35 -10.46
C ASN A 116 2.76 -6.54 -9.00
N VAL A 117 1.85 -7.10 -8.21
CA VAL A 117 2.04 -7.35 -6.76
C VAL A 117 2.48 -8.78 -6.44
N ALA A 118 2.72 -9.62 -7.46
CA ALA A 118 3.25 -10.97 -7.25
C ALA A 118 4.69 -10.94 -6.73
N ASP A 119 5.04 -12.00 -6.00
CA ASP A 119 6.38 -12.28 -5.49
C ASP A 119 6.97 -11.20 -4.56
N VAL A 120 6.16 -10.22 -4.15
CA VAL A 120 6.51 -9.27 -3.09
C VAL A 120 6.37 -9.98 -1.74
N ASP A 121 7.43 -9.91 -0.94
CA ASP A 121 7.40 -10.39 0.44
C ASP A 121 6.70 -9.38 1.36
N TRP A 122 5.37 -9.42 1.35
CA TRP A 122 4.51 -8.49 2.09
C TRP A 122 4.68 -8.57 3.62
N GLU A 123 5.31 -9.63 4.16
CA GLU A 123 5.59 -9.74 5.60
C GLU A 123 6.59 -8.66 6.06
N ASN A 124 7.45 -8.20 5.14
CA ASN A 124 8.47 -7.19 5.40
C ASN A 124 8.01 -5.77 5.02
N VAL A 125 6.76 -5.60 4.58
CA VAL A 125 6.20 -4.30 4.20
C VAL A 125 5.21 -3.84 5.26
N SER A 126 5.60 -2.83 6.03
CA SER A 126 4.74 -2.23 7.06
C SER A 126 4.31 -0.83 6.64
N CYS A 127 3.00 -0.57 6.68
CA CYS A 127 2.47 0.77 6.51
C CYS A 127 1.24 1.06 7.40
N THR A 128 0.95 2.34 7.63
CA THR A 128 -0.23 2.79 8.42
C THR A 128 -1.47 2.99 7.55
N GLU A 129 -1.28 3.49 6.33
CA GLU A 129 -2.33 3.73 5.35
C GLU A 129 -1.94 3.06 4.04
N LEU A 130 -2.86 2.26 3.48
CA LEU A 130 -2.65 1.52 2.25
C LEU A 130 -3.74 1.86 1.24
N THR A 131 -3.32 2.30 0.06
CA THR A 131 -4.19 2.48 -1.10
C THR A 131 -3.88 1.42 -2.15
N LEU A 132 -4.90 0.70 -2.59
CA LEU A 132 -4.85 -0.28 -3.67
C LEU A 132 -5.79 0.17 -4.78
N GLU A 133 -5.24 0.54 -5.94
CA GLU A 133 -6.00 1.01 -7.10
C GLU A 133 -5.78 0.09 -8.30
N LYS A 134 -6.87 -0.41 -8.90
CA LYS A 134 -6.81 -1.13 -10.19
C LYS A 134 -5.83 -2.29 -10.18
N ILE A 135 -5.80 -3.04 -9.07
CA ILE A 135 -5.01 -4.26 -8.96
C ILE A 135 -5.74 -5.37 -9.71
N ASP A 136 -5.03 -6.05 -10.62
CA ASP A 136 -5.59 -7.11 -11.45
C ASP A 136 -6.22 -8.23 -10.61
N GLY A 137 -7.41 -8.70 -11.03
CA GLY A 137 -8.19 -9.72 -10.33
C GLY A 137 -7.52 -11.08 -10.17
N ARG A 138 -6.40 -11.33 -10.85
CA ARG A 138 -5.59 -12.54 -10.65
C ARG A 138 -4.81 -12.54 -9.33
N TYR A 139 -4.63 -11.38 -8.71
CA TYR A 139 -3.87 -11.23 -7.47
C TYR A 139 -4.77 -11.34 -6.25
N ASP A 140 -4.29 -12.05 -5.23
CA ASP A 140 -4.98 -12.19 -3.95
C ASP A 140 -4.59 -11.02 -3.03
N LEU A 141 -5.49 -10.03 -2.88
CA LEU A 141 -5.26 -8.90 -1.98
C LEU A 141 -5.11 -9.33 -0.53
N GLY A 142 -5.67 -10.49 -0.15
CA GLY A 142 -5.50 -11.07 1.18
C GLY A 142 -4.03 -11.31 1.52
N GLN A 143 -3.17 -11.62 0.53
CA GLN A 143 -1.73 -11.77 0.75
C GLN A 143 -1.04 -10.46 1.10
N ILE A 144 -1.47 -9.35 0.49
CA ILE A 144 -0.97 -8.00 0.79
C ILE A 144 -1.38 -7.61 2.22
N LEU A 145 -2.62 -7.93 2.60
CA LEU A 145 -3.19 -7.50 3.86
C LEU A 145 -2.80 -8.39 5.05
N ARG A 146 -2.43 -9.66 4.81
CA ARG A 146 -2.33 -10.72 5.82
C ARG A 146 -1.59 -10.31 7.10
N ASN A 147 -0.42 -9.70 6.92
CA ASN A 147 0.48 -9.28 8.01
C ASN A 147 0.63 -7.75 8.08
N SER A 148 -0.27 -7.02 7.41
CA SER A 148 -0.21 -5.57 7.38
C SER A 148 -0.74 -4.97 8.69
N ASN A 149 -0.02 -3.99 9.23
CA ASN A 149 -0.42 -3.22 10.42
C ASN A 149 -1.16 -1.93 10.04
N ILE A 150 -1.99 -2.01 9.00
CA ILE A 150 -2.69 -0.83 8.47
C ILE A 150 -3.83 -0.41 9.40
N SER A 151 -4.00 0.90 9.51
CA SER A 151 -5.14 1.54 10.16
C SER A 151 -6.18 2.04 9.15
N ALA A 152 -5.76 2.36 7.93
CA ALA A 152 -6.64 2.79 6.85
C ALA A 152 -6.39 2.00 5.58
N LEU A 153 -7.47 1.57 4.94
CA LEU A 153 -7.47 0.83 3.68
C LEU A 153 -8.37 1.54 2.68
N TYR A 154 -7.78 1.96 1.57
CA TYR A 154 -8.46 2.58 0.44
C TYR A 154 -8.38 1.63 -0.74
N ILE A 155 -9.51 1.18 -1.27
CA ILE A 155 -9.58 0.22 -2.37
C ILE A 155 -10.40 0.84 -3.49
N CYS A 156 -9.83 0.85 -4.68
CA CYS A 156 -10.45 1.40 -5.86
C CYS A 156 -10.33 0.43 -7.03
N ASP A 157 -11.46 0.05 -7.65
CA ASP A 157 -11.52 -0.76 -8.88
C ASP A 157 -10.65 -2.03 -8.81
N CYS A 158 -10.78 -2.79 -7.71
CA CYS A 158 -10.04 -4.02 -7.48
C CYS A 158 -10.99 -5.24 -7.53
N PRO A 159 -10.99 -6.05 -8.62
CA PRO A 159 -11.92 -7.17 -8.76
C PRO A 159 -11.77 -8.26 -7.68
N SER A 160 -10.59 -8.41 -7.09
CA SER A 160 -10.35 -9.35 -5.99
C SER A 160 -10.90 -8.88 -4.63
N PHE A 161 -11.46 -7.67 -4.55
CA PHE A 161 -12.21 -7.22 -3.39
C PHE A 161 -13.62 -7.83 -3.42
N ASP A 162 -13.72 -9.04 -2.87
CA ASP A 162 -14.94 -9.84 -2.79
C ASP A 162 -15.37 -10.11 -1.34
N ASP A 163 -16.50 -10.81 -1.17
CA ASP A 163 -17.00 -11.18 0.16
C ASP A 163 -16.01 -12.03 0.95
N ASN A 164 -15.21 -12.88 0.29
CA ASN A 164 -14.22 -13.70 0.99
C ASN A 164 -13.15 -12.82 1.65
N LEU A 165 -12.68 -11.80 0.92
CA LEU A 165 -11.75 -10.82 1.48
C LEU A 165 -12.41 -10.00 2.59
N VAL A 166 -13.64 -9.52 2.40
CA VAL A 166 -14.38 -8.79 3.44
C VAL A 166 -14.52 -9.61 4.72
N TYR A 167 -14.89 -10.90 4.61
CA TYR A 167 -14.95 -11.80 5.76
C TYR A 167 -13.59 -12.05 6.41
N SER A 168 -12.52 -12.08 5.62
CA SER A 168 -11.16 -12.21 6.16
C SER A 168 -10.75 -10.99 7.03
N LEU A 169 -11.36 -9.82 6.81
CA LEU A 169 -11.12 -8.59 7.58
C LEU A 169 -11.86 -8.54 8.92
N MET A 170 -12.68 -9.55 9.26
CA MET A 170 -13.38 -9.61 10.56
C MET A 170 -12.45 -9.70 11.78
N GLY A 171 -11.16 -9.98 11.59
CA GLY A 171 -10.23 -10.25 12.67
C GLY A 171 -10.28 -11.71 13.12
N SER A 172 -9.21 -12.16 13.77
CA SER A 172 -9.00 -13.59 14.03
C SER A 172 -9.92 -14.13 15.12
N THR A 173 -10.61 -15.25 14.86
CA THR A 173 -11.06 -16.19 15.93
C THR A 173 -10.60 -17.65 15.74
N ALA A 174 -9.88 -18.01 14.67
CA ALA A 174 -9.24 -19.33 14.51
C ALA A 174 -8.21 -19.31 13.35
N PRO A 175 -7.21 -20.21 13.29
CA PRO A 175 -6.14 -20.16 12.30
C PRO A 175 -6.66 -20.68 10.95
N SER A 176 -7.44 -19.86 10.25
CA SER A 176 -7.64 -20.07 8.82
C SER A 176 -6.34 -19.66 8.11
N PRO A 177 -5.80 -20.48 7.20
CA PRO A 177 -4.63 -20.10 6.41
C PRO A 177 -4.89 -18.89 5.50
N ARG A 178 -6.14 -18.42 5.42
CA ARG A 178 -6.59 -17.21 4.73
C ARG A 178 -6.98 -16.07 5.66
N ALA A 179 -6.74 -16.20 6.96
CA ALA A 179 -7.05 -15.13 7.92
C ALA A 179 -6.14 -13.93 7.66
N VAL A 180 -6.74 -12.76 7.54
CA VAL A 180 -6.03 -11.47 7.50
C VAL A 180 -6.04 -10.90 8.92
N SER A 181 -4.87 -10.56 9.45
CA SER A 181 -4.79 -10.08 10.84
C SER A 181 -5.57 -8.77 11.00
N ALA A 182 -5.34 -7.78 10.11
CA ALA A 182 -6.01 -6.46 10.00
C ALA A 182 -6.53 -5.87 11.34
N THR A 183 -5.80 -6.12 12.44
CA THR A 183 -6.26 -5.85 13.81
C THR A 183 -6.45 -4.36 14.04
N PHE A 184 -5.60 -3.55 13.42
CA PHE A 184 -5.60 -2.09 13.59
C PHE A 184 -6.49 -1.34 12.59
N LEU A 185 -7.09 -2.05 11.63
CA LEU A 185 -7.93 -1.43 10.61
C LEU A 185 -9.13 -0.72 11.26
N ARG A 186 -9.28 0.57 10.97
CA ARG A 186 -10.32 1.46 11.50
C ARG A 186 -11.01 2.27 10.41
N VAL A 187 -10.36 2.48 9.27
CA VAL A 187 -10.92 3.22 8.14
C VAL A 187 -10.92 2.31 6.92
N LEU A 188 -12.09 2.16 6.29
CA LEU A 188 -12.26 1.40 5.06
C LEU A 188 -13.02 2.23 4.02
N HIS A 189 -12.34 2.53 2.92
CA HIS A 189 -12.91 3.28 1.81
C HIS A 189 -12.90 2.39 0.57
N VAL A 190 -14.06 2.15 -0.02
CA VAL A 190 -14.24 1.27 -1.17
C VAL A 190 -14.86 2.08 -2.31
N THR A 191 -14.21 2.10 -3.46
CA THR A 191 -14.64 2.86 -4.63
C THR A 191 -14.65 1.95 -5.85
N GLN A 192 -15.70 1.98 -6.67
CA GLN A 192 -15.76 1.24 -7.94
C GLN A 192 -15.47 -0.28 -7.79
N CYS A 193 -15.91 -0.90 -6.68
CA CYS A 193 -15.74 -2.34 -6.46
C CYS A 193 -17.09 -3.06 -6.44
N ASP A 194 -17.30 -3.94 -7.41
CA ASP A 194 -18.60 -4.59 -7.62
C ASP A 194 -18.72 -5.97 -6.96
N ASN A 195 -17.60 -6.65 -6.71
CA ASN A 195 -17.59 -8.08 -6.34
C ASN A 195 -17.86 -8.39 -4.86
N PHE A 196 -18.14 -7.38 -4.05
CA PHE A 196 -18.57 -7.55 -2.66
C PHE A 196 -20.05 -7.17 -2.47
N SER A 197 -20.69 -7.79 -1.50
CA SER A 197 -22.02 -7.46 -1.02
C SER A 197 -21.94 -6.49 0.16
N VAL A 198 -22.86 -5.52 0.19
CA VAL A 198 -22.95 -4.61 1.35
C VAL A 198 -23.28 -5.41 2.62
N GLY A 199 -24.04 -6.50 2.52
CA GLY A 199 -24.34 -7.40 3.63
C GLY A 199 -23.08 -7.95 4.32
N ALA A 200 -22.11 -8.45 3.56
CA ALA A 200 -20.84 -8.93 4.13
C ALA A 200 -20.07 -7.80 4.83
N LEU A 201 -20.10 -6.59 4.25
CA LEU A 201 -19.49 -5.41 4.85
C LEU A 201 -20.17 -5.02 6.17
N LYS A 202 -21.51 -5.01 6.22
CA LYS A 202 -22.28 -4.76 7.46
C LYS A 202 -21.91 -5.77 8.54
N GLU A 203 -21.88 -7.05 8.17
CA GLU A 203 -21.54 -8.13 9.09
C GLU A 203 -20.13 -7.97 9.65
N MET A 204 -19.15 -7.64 8.80
CA MET A 204 -17.76 -7.40 9.22
C MET A 204 -17.66 -6.23 10.19
N CYS A 205 -18.29 -5.10 9.86
CA CYS A 205 -18.31 -3.89 10.68
C CYS A 205 -18.96 -4.11 12.05
N GLU A 206 -20.10 -4.81 12.12
CA GLU A 206 -20.79 -5.11 13.37
C GLU A 206 -20.05 -6.20 14.19
N TRP A 207 -19.44 -7.18 13.51
CA TRP A 207 -18.60 -8.19 14.18
C TRP A 207 -17.42 -7.53 14.91
N ARG A 208 -16.65 -6.69 14.21
CA ARG A 208 -15.50 -5.98 14.79
C ARG A 208 -15.93 -5.06 15.93
N ALA A 209 -17.05 -4.34 15.77
CA ALA A 209 -17.59 -3.49 16.81
C ALA A 209 -17.96 -4.28 18.07
N ARG A 210 -18.64 -5.43 17.93
CA ARG A 210 -18.98 -6.31 19.06
C ARG A 210 -17.74 -6.85 19.77
N CYS A 211 -16.78 -7.41 19.03
CA CYS A 211 -15.56 -7.97 19.62
C CYS A 211 -14.81 -6.90 20.44
N ALA A 212 -14.66 -5.72 19.89
CA ALA A 212 -14.00 -4.63 20.57
C ALA A 212 -14.79 -4.18 21.83
N TRP A 213 -16.12 -4.07 21.76
CA TRP A 213 -16.96 -3.73 22.93
C TRP A 213 -16.89 -4.76 24.07
N GLU A 214 -16.76 -6.04 23.72
CA GLU A 214 -16.57 -7.14 24.67
C GLU A 214 -15.19 -7.09 25.33
N GLU A 215 -14.16 -6.75 24.56
CA GLU A 215 -12.78 -6.66 25.03
C GLU A 215 -12.55 -5.43 25.93
N ALA A 216 -13.03 -4.26 25.49
CA ALA A 216 -12.92 -3.02 26.24
C ALA A 216 -14.26 -2.26 26.13
N PRO A 217 -15.09 -2.23 27.18
CA PRO A 217 -16.27 -1.38 27.17
C PRO A 217 -15.86 0.10 27.31
N TRP A 218 -15.63 0.80 26.20
CA TRP A 218 -15.21 2.21 26.24
C TRP A 218 -16.39 3.18 26.34
N GLN A 219 -16.11 4.35 26.92
CA GLN A 219 -17.12 5.41 27.14
C GLN A 219 -17.14 6.44 26.00
N SER A 220 -16.04 6.59 25.24
CA SER A 220 -15.93 7.56 24.15
C SER A 220 -15.12 7.06 22.95
N VAL A 221 -15.33 7.68 21.78
CA VAL A 221 -14.60 7.38 20.54
C VAL A 221 -13.10 7.69 20.66
N ASN A 222 -12.74 8.70 21.47
CA ASN A 222 -11.35 9.06 21.72
C ASN A 222 -10.59 7.94 22.42
N ASP A 223 -11.28 7.15 23.24
CA ASP A 223 -10.67 6.01 23.92
C ASP A 223 -10.30 4.91 22.92
N ILE A 224 -11.11 4.71 21.86
CA ILE A 224 -10.85 3.71 20.80
C ILE A 224 -9.51 3.96 20.14
N ALA A 225 -9.22 5.22 19.77
CA ALA A 225 -7.99 5.57 19.06
C ALA A 225 -6.72 5.32 19.89
N SER A 226 -6.83 5.29 21.22
CA SER A 226 -5.73 5.04 22.16
C SER A 226 -5.70 3.61 22.72
N THR A 227 -6.72 2.79 22.41
CA THR A 227 -6.86 1.43 22.92
C THR A 227 -6.19 0.45 21.97
N VAL A 228 -5.41 -0.47 22.52
CA VAL A 228 -4.84 -1.60 21.77
C VAL A 228 -5.80 -2.77 21.93
N PHE A 229 -6.40 -3.21 20.81
CA PHE A 229 -7.28 -4.36 20.77
C PHE A 229 -6.50 -5.63 20.41
N GLU A 230 -6.69 -6.70 21.18
CA GLU A 230 -6.12 -8.02 20.94
C GLU A 230 -6.76 -8.69 19.72
N VAL A 231 -8.08 -8.54 19.54
CA VAL A 231 -8.82 -9.20 18.45
C VAL A 231 -8.86 -8.31 17.21
N CYS A 232 -9.54 -7.17 17.32
CA CYS A 232 -9.70 -6.22 16.23
C CYS A 232 -10.24 -4.87 16.75
N THR A 233 -9.78 -3.79 16.14
CA THR A 233 -10.31 -2.44 16.30
C THR A 233 -11.65 -2.33 15.56
N PRO A 234 -12.67 -1.62 16.08
CA PRO A 234 -13.88 -1.34 15.33
C PRO A 234 -13.56 -0.50 14.09
N ILE A 235 -14.33 -0.68 13.01
CA ILE A 235 -14.27 0.25 11.89
C ILE A 235 -14.99 1.53 12.31
N THR A 236 -14.28 2.64 12.37
CA THR A 236 -14.82 3.94 12.78
C THR A 236 -15.27 4.79 11.60
N SER A 237 -14.81 4.47 10.39
CA SER A 237 -15.24 5.12 9.15
C SER A 237 -15.33 4.11 8.01
N VAL A 238 -16.52 4.00 7.42
CA VAL A 238 -16.78 3.22 6.21
C VAL A 238 -17.31 4.15 5.13
N GLN A 239 -16.69 4.14 3.96
CA GLN A 239 -17.17 4.89 2.80
C GLN A 239 -17.25 3.98 1.59
N ILE A 240 -18.38 4.05 0.87
CA ILE A 240 -18.59 3.32 -0.39
C ILE A 240 -18.96 4.35 -1.46
N TYR A 241 -18.24 4.34 -2.57
CA TYR A 241 -18.50 5.19 -3.72
C TYR A 241 -18.64 4.37 -4.99
N ASP A 242 -19.45 4.88 -5.93
CA ASP A 242 -19.67 4.27 -7.25
C ASP A 242 -20.09 2.79 -7.19
N LYS A 243 -21.03 2.48 -6.28
CA LYS A 243 -21.71 1.18 -6.18
C LYS A 243 -23.22 1.41 -6.09
N ASP A 244 -24.00 0.52 -6.69
CA ASP A 244 -25.46 0.57 -6.57
C ASP A 244 -25.86 0.18 -5.14
N LEU A 245 -26.14 1.19 -4.30
CA LEU A 245 -26.61 1.02 -2.93
C LEU A 245 -28.14 1.08 -2.88
N THR A 246 -28.75 0.26 -2.02
CA THR A 246 -30.16 0.44 -1.67
C THR A 246 -30.31 1.57 -0.67
N PHE A 247 -31.53 2.12 -0.53
CA PHE A 247 -31.82 3.12 0.51
C PHE A 247 -31.49 2.59 1.92
N GLU A 248 -31.74 1.31 2.19
CA GLU A 248 -31.40 0.67 3.48
C GLU A 248 -29.88 0.53 3.70
N ASP A 249 -29.09 0.50 2.64
CA ASP A 249 -27.62 0.49 2.72
C ASP A 249 -27.07 1.88 3.02
N GLU A 250 -27.60 2.91 2.37
CA GLU A 250 -27.26 4.30 2.63
C GLU A 250 -27.62 4.70 4.06
N GLU A 251 -28.85 4.40 4.51
CA GLU A 251 -29.28 4.69 5.89
C GLU A 251 -28.41 3.96 6.92
N TRP A 252 -28.02 2.70 6.63
CA TRP A 252 -27.11 1.97 7.50
C TRP A 252 -25.72 2.61 7.56
N LEU A 253 -25.13 3.03 6.42
CA LEU A 253 -23.82 3.68 6.38
C LEU A 253 -23.83 4.97 7.20
N ASP A 254 -24.83 5.82 7.01
CA ASP A 254 -25.00 7.08 7.76
C ASP A 254 -25.16 6.79 9.26
N SER A 255 -26.03 5.84 9.61
CA SER A 255 -26.27 5.44 10.99
C SER A 255 -24.99 4.89 11.64
N TYR A 256 -24.27 3.99 10.97
CA TYR A 256 -23.07 3.35 11.48
C TYR A 256 -21.94 4.37 11.71
N ASN A 257 -21.63 5.20 10.70
CA ASN A 257 -20.60 6.23 10.82
C ASN A 257 -20.95 7.23 11.94
N SER A 258 -22.22 7.63 12.07
CA SER A 258 -22.65 8.57 13.12
C SER A 258 -22.39 8.09 14.56
N ARG A 259 -22.20 6.77 14.78
CA ARG A 259 -21.81 6.21 16.09
C ARG A 259 -20.47 6.75 16.57
N PHE A 260 -19.58 7.09 15.63
CA PHE A 260 -18.20 7.48 15.90
C PHE A 260 -17.92 8.98 15.67
N PHE A 261 -18.81 9.71 14.98
CA PHE A 261 -18.63 11.14 14.70
C PHE A 261 -19.38 12.09 15.65
N ARG A 262 -19.64 11.68 16.91
CA ARG A 262 -20.20 12.62 17.90
C ARG A 262 -19.14 13.61 18.37
N SER A 263 -19.14 14.79 17.75
CA SER A 263 -18.52 16.03 18.22
C SER A 263 -19.21 16.58 19.47
#